data_AF-A0A4Y4DWL7-F1
#
_entry.id   AF-A0A4Y4DWL7-F1
#
_cell.length_a   1.000
_cell.length_b   1.000
_cell.length_c   1.000
_cell.angle_alpha   90.00
_cell.angle_beta   90.00
_cell.angle_gamma   90.00
#
_symmetry.space_group_name_H-M   'P 1'
#
loop_
_entity.id
_entity.type
_entity.pdbx_description
1 polymer ?
#
loop_
_entity_poly.entity_id
_entity_poly.type
_entity_poly.pdbx_seq_one_letter_code
_entity_poly.pdbx_strand_id
1 'polypeptide(L)'
;MSRAPAPIFWPDAEPEILERDLAAISNFAPGLTYEPPKTDGGQVEHHGRWIGDLPIWPFDRPEPEGLQNLVPKGVSVVMSYSAAHPVLPPRIVVLDPVPELEERTQHRWHVAPGGSLCLLQTEGDWTPETSPVELLFKAAGWRIEYALMKAGVVDSMTTNGIVSDPARDHLIAEPLPNER
;
A
#
# COMPACT_ATOMS: atom_id res chain seq x y z
N MET A 1 -19.59 -29.78 -27.79
CA MET A 1 -19.04 -28.49 -27.32
C MET A 1 -18.25 -28.79 -26.05
N SER A 2 -16.92 -28.64 -26.09
CA SER A 2 -16.10 -28.82 -24.88
C SER A 2 -16.42 -27.66 -23.93
N ARG A 3 -16.82 -27.97 -22.70
CA ARG A 3 -16.98 -26.97 -21.65
C ARG A 3 -15.60 -26.35 -21.43
N ALA A 4 -15.49 -25.02 -21.50
CA ALA A 4 -14.24 -24.35 -21.16
C ALA A 4 -13.86 -24.75 -19.72
N PRO A 5 -12.57 -25.02 -19.44
CA PRO A 5 -12.14 -25.33 -18.08
C PRO A 5 -12.51 -24.16 -17.16
N ALA A 6 -12.95 -24.46 -15.94
CA ALA A 6 -13.20 -23.45 -14.93
C ALA A 6 -11.86 -22.74 -14.62
N PRO A 7 -11.83 -21.39 -14.58
CA PRO A 7 -10.61 -20.68 -14.23
C PRO A 7 -10.21 -21.04 -12.79
N ILE A 8 -8.93 -21.32 -12.59
CA ILE A 8 -8.34 -21.58 -11.28
C ILE A 8 -7.93 -20.22 -10.70
N PHE A 9 -8.31 -19.93 -9.45
CA PHE A 9 -7.82 -18.73 -8.78
C PHE A 9 -6.40 -18.93 -8.30
N TRP A 10 -5.62 -17.85 -8.21
CA TRP A 10 -4.25 -17.95 -7.74
C TRP A 10 -4.11 -18.61 -6.35
N PRO A 11 -5.01 -18.42 -5.36
CA PRO A 11 -4.83 -19.08 -4.06
C PRO A 11 -5.07 -20.59 -4.13
N ASP A 12 -5.83 -21.06 -5.12
CA ASP A 12 -6.01 -22.49 -5.37
C ASP A 12 -4.79 -23.09 -6.07
N ALA A 13 -4.11 -22.30 -6.91
CA ALA A 13 -2.88 -22.70 -7.60
C ALA A 13 -1.66 -22.65 -6.68
N GLU A 14 -1.60 -21.67 -5.77
CA GLU A 14 -0.45 -21.36 -4.90
C GLU A 14 -0.89 -21.22 -3.42
N PRO A 15 -1.42 -22.29 -2.80
CA PRO A 15 -2.01 -22.21 -1.45
C PRO A 15 -0.98 -21.86 -0.36
N GLU A 16 0.27 -22.29 -0.52
CA GLU A 16 1.37 -21.99 0.41
C GLU A 16 1.71 -20.50 0.44
N ILE A 17 1.60 -19.83 -0.72
CA ILE A 17 1.80 -18.38 -0.83
C ILE A 17 0.66 -17.63 -0.15
N LEU A 18 -0.59 -18.09 -0.32
CA LEU A 18 -1.72 -17.52 0.40
C LEU A 18 -1.52 -17.64 1.91
N GLU A 19 -1.15 -18.82 2.42
CA GLU A 19 -0.94 -19.04 3.85
C GLU A 19 0.16 -18.11 4.41
N ARG A 20 1.28 -17.99 3.70
CA ARG A 20 2.37 -17.05 4.02
C ARG A 20 1.86 -15.62 4.10
N ASP A 21 1.15 -15.16 3.08
CA ASP A 21 0.64 -13.79 2.98
C ASP A 21 -0.38 -13.50 4.09
N LEU A 22 -1.32 -14.42 4.34
CA LEU A 22 -2.28 -14.33 5.43
C LEU A 22 -1.59 -14.15 6.78
N ALA A 23 -0.59 -14.98 7.08
CA ALA A 23 0.15 -14.89 8.33
C ALA A 23 0.93 -13.57 8.44
N ALA A 24 1.68 -13.21 7.40
CA ALA A 24 2.54 -12.03 7.41
C ALA A 24 1.73 -10.73 7.54
N ILE A 25 0.66 -10.58 6.75
CA ILE A 25 -0.16 -9.37 6.73
C ILE A 25 -0.97 -9.24 8.01
N SER A 26 -1.55 -10.33 8.52
CA SER A 26 -2.32 -10.29 9.77
C SER A 26 -1.45 -9.91 10.97
N ASN A 27 -0.18 -10.35 10.99
CA ASN A 27 0.78 -9.96 12.01
C ASN A 27 1.21 -8.49 11.88
N PHE A 28 1.43 -8.02 10.65
CA PHE A 28 1.88 -6.65 10.39
C PHE A 28 0.79 -5.60 10.60
N ALA A 29 -0.39 -5.82 10.04
CA ALA A 29 -1.50 -4.88 10.05
C ALA A 29 -2.81 -5.59 10.46
N PRO A 30 -3.03 -5.81 11.77
CA PRO A 30 -4.22 -6.50 12.28
C PRO A 30 -5.54 -5.75 11.99
N GLY A 31 -5.45 -4.48 11.58
CA GLY A 31 -6.59 -3.68 11.10
C GLY A 31 -7.06 -4.03 9.69
N LEU A 32 -6.31 -4.86 8.94
CA LEU A 32 -6.72 -5.31 7.61
C LEU A 32 -7.55 -6.59 7.69
N THR A 33 -8.64 -6.63 6.93
CA THR A 33 -9.47 -7.82 6.75
C THR A 33 -9.25 -8.40 5.36
N TYR A 34 -8.93 -9.70 5.30
CA TYR A 34 -8.84 -10.43 4.04
C TYR A 34 -10.23 -10.83 3.54
N GLU A 35 -10.49 -10.55 2.27
CA GLU A 35 -11.63 -11.08 1.53
C GLU A 35 -11.12 -12.05 0.45
N PRO A 36 -11.56 -13.31 0.44
CA PRO A 36 -11.14 -14.31 -0.54
C PRO A 36 -11.64 -13.97 -1.96
N PRO A 37 -11.13 -14.64 -3.02
CA PRO A 37 -11.64 -14.45 -4.37
C PRO A 37 -13.16 -14.58 -4.45
N LYS A 38 -13.79 -13.69 -5.21
CA LYS A 38 -15.25 -13.62 -5.34
C LYS A 38 -15.66 -13.54 -6.79
N THR A 39 -16.71 -14.29 -7.12
CA THR A 39 -17.40 -14.24 -8.41
C THR A 39 -18.84 -13.82 -8.22
N ASP A 40 -19.35 -13.00 -9.14
CA ASP A 40 -20.78 -12.69 -9.24
C ASP A 40 -21.25 -12.96 -10.67
N GLY A 41 -22.35 -13.71 -10.83
CA GLY A 41 -22.88 -14.08 -12.14
C GLY A 41 -21.90 -14.81 -13.07
N GLY A 42 -20.86 -15.44 -12.53
CA GLY A 42 -19.78 -16.07 -13.32
C GLY A 42 -18.67 -15.11 -13.78
N GLN A 43 -18.73 -13.83 -13.42
CA GLN A 43 -17.64 -12.87 -13.59
C GLN A 43 -16.82 -12.77 -12.31
N VAL A 44 -15.49 -12.67 -12.45
CA VAL A 44 -14.62 -12.43 -11.30
C VAL A 44 -14.77 -10.98 -10.84
N GLU A 45 -15.20 -10.79 -9.59
CA GLU A 45 -15.27 -9.47 -8.95
C GLU A 45 -13.88 -9.06 -8.43
N HIS A 46 -13.18 -9.97 -7.76
CA HIS A 46 -11.78 -9.79 -7.35
C HIS A 46 -11.09 -11.14 -7.12
N HIS A 47 -9.76 -11.14 -7.22
CA HIS A 47 -8.91 -12.32 -6.99
C HIS A 47 -8.41 -12.41 -5.55
N GLY A 48 -9.19 -11.91 -4.59
CA GLY A 48 -8.78 -11.74 -3.20
C GLY A 48 -8.18 -10.35 -2.93
N ARG A 49 -8.47 -9.80 -1.76
CA ARG A 49 -8.03 -8.45 -1.37
C ARG A 49 -7.97 -8.29 0.14
N TRP A 50 -7.27 -7.25 0.58
CA TRP A 50 -7.23 -6.77 1.96
C TRP A 50 -7.80 -5.37 2.05
N ILE A 51 -8.62 -5.10 3.06
CA ILE A 51 -9.25 -3.79 3.27
C ILE A 51 -9.11 -3.40 4.74
N GLY A 52 -8.74 -2.15 5.00
CA GLY A 52 -8.72 -1.59 6.34
C GLY A 52 -7.62 -0.55 6.53
N ASP A 53 -7.25 -0.33 7.77
CA ASP A 53 -6.28 0.70 8.17
C ASP A 53 -4.89 0.10 8.43
N LEU A 54 -3.86 0.77 7.91
CA LEU A 54 -2.46 0.50 8.25
C LEU A 54 -2.07 1.22 9.55
N PRO A 55 -1.08 0.70 10.31
CA PRO A 55 -0.48 1.43 11.42
C PRO A 55 0.12 2.77 10.96
N ILE A 56 0.11 3.77 11.85
CA ILE A 56 0.68 5.10 11.57
C ILE A 56 2.20 4.99 11.37
N TRP A 57 2.89 4.30 12.27
CA TRP A 57 4.34 4.17 12.28
C TRP A 57 4.78 2.72 12.47
N PRO A 58 4.83 1.91 11.39
CA PRO A 58 5.26 0.52 11.49
C PRO A 58 6.78 0.31 11.51
N PHE A 59 7.59 1.37 11.39
CA PHE A 59 9.02 1.25 11.10
C PHE A 59 9.85 0.79 12.31
N ASP A 60 10.96 0.11 12.04
CA ASP A 60 11.91 -0.37 13.06
C ASP A 60 12.85 0.76 13.54
N ARG A 61 12.24 1.88 13.95
CA ARG A 61 12.91 3.07 14.50
C ARG A 61 11.93 3.91 15.31
N PRO A 62 12.40 4.73 16.26
CA PRO A 62 11.52 5.53 17.10
C PRO A 62 10.56 6.43 16.30
N GLU A 63 9.32 6.52 16.77
CA GLU A 63 8.33 7.46 16.25
C GLU A 63 8.80 8.91 16.51
N PRO A 64 8.85 9.79 15.49
CA PRO A 64 9.21 11.19 15.68
C PRO A 64 8.17 11.91 16.55
N GLU A 65 8.66 12.85 17.37
CA GLU A 65 7.78 13.79 18.07
C GLU A 65 6.92 14.53 17.02
N GLY A 66 5.66 14.83 17.32
CA GLY A 66 4.77 15.53 16.40
C GLY A 66 4.05 14.68 15.34
N LEU A 67 4.38 13.39 15.18
CA LEU A 67 3.72 12.53 14.18
C LEU A 67 2.19 12.51 14.32
N GLN A 68 1.68 12.42 15.55
CA GLN A 68 0.23 12.40 15.80
C GLN A 68 -0.48 13.71 15.39
N ASN A 69 0.23 14.84 15.36
CA ASN A 69 -0.32 16.11 14.89
C ASN A 69 -0.37 16.17 13.36
N LEU A 70 0.63 15.60 12.69
CA LEU A 70 0.72 15.52 11.23
C LEU A 70 -0.22 14.46 10.65
N VAL A 71 -0.26 13.29 11.28
CA VAL A 71 -0.95 12.08 10.86
C VAL A 71 -1.66 11.47 12.07
N PRO A 72 -2.87 11.94 12.42
CA PRO A 72 -3.58 11.47 13.62
C PRO A 72 -4.13 10.03 13.48
N LYS A 73 -4.15 9.50 12.26
CA LYS A 73 -4.56 8.14 11.94
C LYS A 73 -3.76 7.63 10.76
N GLY A 74 -3.64 6.31 10.67
CA GLY A 74 -2.97 5.65 9.57
C GLY A 74 -3.69 5.82 8.25
N VAL A 75 -3.32 5.02 7.27
CA VAL A 75 -3.90 5.09 5.93
C VAL A 75 -4.88 3.94 5.72
N SER A 76 -6.09 4.29 5.26
CA SER A 76 -7.07 3.30 4.85
C SER A 76 -6.76 2.85 3.42
N VAL A 77 -6.66 1.53 3.19
CA VAL A 77 -6.24 0.97 1.90
C VAL A 77 -7.13 -0.17 1.43
N VAL A 78 -7.10 -0.40 0.12
CA VAL A 78 -7.42 -1.69 -0.50
C VAL A 78 -6.17 -2.23 -1.16
N MET A 79 -5.71 -3.39 -0.72
CA MET A 79 -4.67 -4.14 -1.43
C MET A 79 -5.31 -5.30 -2.18
N SER A 80 -5.25 -5.29 -3.51
CA SER A 80 -5.90 -6.31 -4.35
C SER A 80 -4.86 -7.16 -5.07
N TYR A 81 -5.04 -8.48 -5.01
CA TYR A 81 -4.28 -9.42 -5.82
C TYR A 81 -4.84 -9.46 -7.25
N SER A 82 -3.98 -9.77 -8.22
CA SER A 82 -4.38 -10.03 -9.60
C SER A 82 -4.46 -11.54 -9.86
N ALA A 83 -5.05 -11.91 -11.01
CA ALA A 83 -5.03 -13.31 -11.46
C ALA A 83 -3.61 -13.88 -11.63
N ALA A 84 -2.61 -13.02 -11.84
CA ALA A 84 -1.23 -13.40 -12.06
C ALA A 84 -0.36 -13.34 -10.80
N HIS A 85 -0.94 -13.12 -9.63
CA HIS A 85 -0.19 -13.27 -8.37
C HIS A 85 0.25 -14.74 -8.20
N PRO A 86 1.46 -15.04 -7.68
CA PRO A 86 2.50 -14.15 -7.15
C PRO A 86 3.51 -13.60 -8.18
N VAL A 87 3.38 -13.94 -9.46
CA VAL A 87 4.25 -13.39 -10.52
C VAL A 87 4.15 -11.87 -10.59
N LEU A 88 2.94 -11.32 -10.41
CA LEU A 88 2.72 -9.89 -10.27
C LEU A 88 2.45 -9.47 -8.82
N PRO A 89 2.94 -8.28 -8.41
CA PRO A 89 2.66 -7.70 -7.10
C PRO A 89 1.16 -7.40 -6.95
N PRO A 90 0.63 -7.42 -5.71
CA PRO A 90 -0.67 -6.83 -5.45
C PRO A 90 -0.63 -5.32 -5.65
N ARG A 91 -1.79 -4.74 -5.95
CA ARG A 91 -1.95 -3.29 -6.12
C ARG A 91 -2.56 -2.69 -4.87
N ILE A 92 -2.01 -1.56 -4.40
CA ILE A 92 -2.54 -0.83 -3.25
C ILE A 92 -3.22 0.46 -3.74
N VAL A 93 -4.46 0.66 -3.35
CA VAL A 93 -5.21 1.91 -3.54
C VAL A 93 -5.48 2.51 -2.16
N VAL A 94 -5.28 3.81 -2.02
CA VAL A 94 -5.60 4.53 -0.78
C VAL A 94 -7.04 5.03 -0.83
N LEU A 95 -7.78 4.75 0.24
CA LEU A 95 -9.15 5.21 0.45
C LEU A 95 -9.24 6.46 1.32
N ASP A 96 -8.29 6.66 2.22
CA ASP A 96 -8.25 7.84 3.09
C ASP A 96 -6.81 8.13 3.55
N PRO A 97 -6.24 9.31 3.21
CA PRO A 97 -6.80 10.35 2.34
C PRO A 97 -6.81 9.91 0.87
N VAL A 98 -7.89 10.19 0.13
CA VAL A 98 -7.94 9.93 -1.31
C VAL A 98 -7.02 10.91 -2.04
N PRO A 99 -6.03 10.45 -2.83
CA PRO A 99 -5.24 11.34 -3.67
C PRO A 99 -6.09 12.04 -4.73
N GLU A 100 -5.81 13.32 -4.94
CA GLU A 100 -6.50 14.15 -5.92
C GLU A 100 -6.20 13.68 -7.35
N LEU A 101 -7.08 14.02 -8.30
CA LEU A 101 -6.89 13.63 -9.70
C LEU A 101 -5.61 14.21 -10.29
N GLU A 102 -5.27 15.45 -9.91
CA GLU A 102 -4.06 16.15 -10.38
C GLU A 102 -2.77 15.53 -9.84
N GLU A 103 -2.84 14.88 -8.68
CA GLU A 103 -1.70 14.19 -8.04
C GLU A 103 -1.40 12.84 -8.72
N ARG A 104 -2.35 12.32 -9.52
CA ARG A 104 -2.14 11.11 -10.31
C ARG A 104 -1.22 11.39 -11.49
N THR A 105 -0.47 10.38 -11.92
CA THR A 105 0.48 10.44 -13.05
C THR A 105 1.74 11.29 -12.82
N GLN A 106 1.75 12.13 -11.77
CA GLN A 106 2.90 12.88 -11.34
C GLN A 106 3.78 12.01 -10.43
N HIS A 107 4.99 11.68 -10.89
CA HIS A 107 5.90 10.78 -10.17
C HIS A 107 6.18 11.22 -8.72
N ARG A 108 6.19 12.53 -8.46
CA ARG A 108 6.46 13.12 -7.13
C ARG A 108 5.46 12.73 -6.02
N TRP A 109 4.28 12.24 -6.39
CA TRP A 109 3.24 11.77 -5.45
C TRP A 109 3.17 10.25 -5.31
N HIS A 110 3.92 9.51 -6.16
CA HIS A 110 3.83 8.05 -6.27
C HIS A 110 2.40 7.51 -6.45
N VAL A 111 1.56 8.22 -7.22
CA VAL A 111 0.21 7.77 -7.58
C VAL A 111 0.11 7.49 -9.08
N ALA A 112 -0.17 6.24 -9.43
CA ALA A 112 -0.36 5.80 -10.81
C ALA A 112 -1.64 6.41 -11.43
N PRO A 113 -1.80 6.41 -12.76
CA PRO A 113 -2.99 6.95 -13.42
C PRO A 113 -4.32 6.38 -12.89
N GLY A 114 -4.32 5.09 -12.53
CA GLY A 114 -5.48 4.40 -11.96
C GLY A 114 -5.77 4.68 -10.48
N GLY A 115 -4.99 5.55 -9.82
CA GLY A 115 -5.13 5.88 -8.41
C GLY A 115 -4.46 4.89 -7.44
N SER A 116 -3.88 3.81 -7.93
CA SER A 116 -3.04 2.93 -7.10
C SER A 116 -1.69 3.58 -6.82
N LEU A 117 -1.09 3.24 -5.67
CA LEU A 117 0.26 3.66 -5.35
C LEU A 117 1.28 2.99 -6.28
N CYS A 118 2.28 3.76 -6.69
CA CYS A 118 3.43 3.30 -7.47
C CYS A 118 4.60 3.05 -6.50
N LEU A 119 4.58 1.88 -5.85
CA LEU A 119 5.48 1.54 -4.73
C LEU A 119 6.71 0.73 -5.14
N LEU A 120 6.70 0.17 -6.34
CA LEU A 120 7.83 -0.53 -6.95
C LEU A 120 8.54 0.45 -7.87
N GLN A 121 9.85 0.56 -7.72
CA GLN A 121 10.71 1.53 -8.40
C GLN A 121 11.49 0.87 -9.52
N THR A 122 11.85 -0.41 -9.36
CA THR A 122 12.53 -1.19 -10.39
C THR A 122 11.81 -2.51 -10.68
N GLU A 123 12.05 -3.07 -11.86
CA GLU A 123 11.51 -4.38 -12.26
C GLU A 123 11.97 -5.51 -11.33
N GLY A 124 13.05 -5.32 -10.57
CA GLY A 124 13.59 -6.29 -9.60
C GLY A 124 13.04 -6.14 -8.18
N ASP A 125 12.20 -5.14 -7.90
CA ASP A 125 11.67 -4.90 -6.55
C ASP A 125 10.59 -5.92 -6.14
N TRP A 126 10.13 -6.75 -7.08
CA TRP A 126 9.15 -7.81 -6.82
C TRP A 126 9.62 -9.14 -7.38
N THR A 127 9.56 -10.16 -6.53
CA THR A 127 9.71 -11.57 -6.87
C THR A 127 8.54 -12.34 -6.22
N PRO A 128 8.18 -13.55 -6.69
CA PRO A 128 7.17 -14.37 -6.03
C PRO A 128 7.46 -14.61 -4.53
N GLU A 129 8.73 -14.58 -4.14
CA GLU A 129 9.20 -14.73 -2.77
C GLU A 129 9.04 -13.46 -1.93
N THR A 130 8.89 -12.29 -2.56
CA THR A 130 8.72 -10.99 -1.88
C THR A 130 7.42 -10.99 -1.07
N SER A 131 7.50 -10.49 0.16
CA SER A 131 6.31 -10.35 1.01
C SER A 131 5.50 -9.10 0.62
N PRO A 132 4.16 -9.18 0.49
CA PRO A 132 3.33 -7.99 0.31
C PRO A 132 3.45 -6.97 1.45
N VAL A 133 3.91 -7.39 2.63
CA VAL A 133 4.15 -6.50 3.77
C VAL A 133 5.13 -5.39 3.41
N GLU A 134 6.11 -5.64 2.53
CA GLU A 134 7.02 -4.59 2.05
C GLU A 134 6.28 -3.46 1.32
N LEU A 135 5.22 -3.79 0.59
CA LEU A 135 4.37 -2.78 -0.06
C LEU A 135 3.52 -2.04 0.96
N LEU A 136 3.02 -2.73 1.99
CA LEU A 136 2.24 -2.10 3.06
C LEU A 136 3.10 -1.15 3.91
N PHE A 137 4.37 -1.48 4.17
CA PHE A 137 5.34 -0.56 4.77
C PHE A 137 5.48 0.72 3.95
N LYS A 138 5.67 0.59 2.64
CA LYS A 138 5.78 1.74 1.74
C LYS A 138 4.49 2.55 1.68
N ALA A 139 3.31 1.91 1.74
CA ALA A 139 2.03 2.59 1.80
C ALA A 139 1.84 3.38 3.11
N ALA A 140 2.28 2.85 4.26
CA ALA A 140 2.30 3.59 5.52
C ALA A 140 3.27 4.79 5.46
N GLY A 141 4.45 4.62 4.86
CA GLY A 141 5.38 5.72 4.61
C GLY A 141 4.80 6.80 3.70
N TRP A 142 4.13 6.38 2.62
CA TRP A 142 3.43 7.27 1.69
C TRP A 142 2.46 8.20 2.41
N ARG A 143 1.70 7.71 3.41
CA ARG A 143 0.74 8.52 4.17
C ARG A 143 1.38 9.70 4.90
N ILE A 144 2.58 9.49 5.41
CA ILE A 144 3.34 10.49 6.17
C ILE A 144 3.92 11.51 5.21
N GLU A 145 4.56 11.05 4.13
CA GLU A 145 5.08 11.96 3.11
C GLU A 145 3.97 12.73 2.40
N TYR A 146 2.79 12.13 2.24
CA TYR A 146 1.62 12.81 1.69
C TYR A 146 1.19 13.97 2.58
N ALA A 147 1.16 13.78 3.90
CA ALA A 147 0.89 14.89 4.81
C ALA A 147 1.95 16.00 4.73
N LEU A 148 3.23 15.66 4.64
CA LEU A 148 4.32 16.63 4.48
C LEU A 148 4.20 17.41 3.16
N MET A 149 3.83 16.74 2.07
CA MET A 149 3.54 17.36 0.78
C MET A 149 2.36 18.33 0.86
N LYS A 150 1.25 17.90 1.48
CA LYS A 150 0.05 18.75 1.63
C LYS A 150 0.30 19.94 2.55
N ALA A 151 1.20 19.81 3.52
CA ALA A 151 1.65 20.92 4.37
C ALA A 151 2.73 21.82 3.72
N GLY A 152 3.17 21.50 2.49
CA GLY A 152 4.19 22.28 1.78
C GLY A 152 5.60 22.19 2.37
N VAL A 153 5.87 21.18 3.20
CA VAL A 153 7.18 20.97 3.84
C VAL A 153 8.17 20.31 2.89
N VAL A 154 7.67 19.48 1.96
CA VAL A 154 8.46 18.85 0.89
C VAL A 154 7.75 19.01 -0.46
N ASP A 155 8.53 19.13 -1.53
CA ASP A 155 7.99 19.28 -2.90
C ASP A 155 7.80 17.94 -3.63
N SER A 156 8.47 16.90 -3.14
CA SER A 156 8.40 15.53 -3.65
C SER A 156 8.57 14.47 -2.55
N MET A 157 7.86 13.35 -2.69
CA MET A 157 8.05 12.15 -1.88
C MET A 157 9.38 11.46 -2.21
N THR A 158 9.90 10.68 -1.25
CA THR A 158 11.08 9.84 -1.47
C THR A 158 10.75 8.63 -2.35
N THR A 159 11.72 8.24 -3.17
CA THR A 159 11.63 7.06 -4.03
C THR A 159 11.47 5.76 -3.22
N ASN A 160 12.14 5.65 -2.06
CA ASN A 160 12.13 4.42 -1.25
C ASN A 160 11.06 4.44 -0.13
N GLY A 161 10.32 5.54 0.01
CA GLY A 161 9.56 5.83 1.22
C GLY A 161 10.48 6.10 2.42
N ILE A 162 9.91 6.68 3.48
CA ILE A 162 10.59 6.89 4.77
C ILE A 162 10.85 5.59 5.58
N VAL A 163 10.66 4.42 4.96
CA VAL A 163 10.64 3.12 5.64
C VAL A 163 11.94 2.86 6.39
N SER A 164 13.08 3.08 5.73
CA SER A 164 14.42 2.86 6.28
C SER A 164 15.30 4.10 6.28
N ASP A 165 14.79 5.26 5.84
CA ASP A 165 15.56 6.50 5.74
C ASP A 165 15.07 7.53 6.78
N PRO A 166 15.87 7.82 7.82
CA PRO A 166 15.51 8.80 8.85
C PRO A 166 15.71 10.25 8.42
N ALA A 167 16.20 10.51 7.20
CA ALA A 167 16.56 11.87 6.77
C ALA A 167 15.41 12.87 6.85
N ARG A 168 14.14 12.43 6.81
CA ARG A 168 12.95 13.29 6.88
C ARG A 168 12.26 13.35 8.24
N ASP A 169 12.75 12.63 9.25
CA ASP A 169 12.10 12.58 10.56
C ASP A 169 12.02 13.93 11.25
N HIS A 170 13.08 14.72 11.13
CA HIS A 170 13.13 16.05 11.73
C HIS A 170 12.03 16.97 11.17
N LEU A 171 11.58 16.76 9.93
CA LEU A 171 10.49 17.52 9.31
C LEU A 171 9.12 17.17 9.90
N ILE A 172 8.98 15.99 10.53
CA ILE A 172 7.75 15.57 11.23
C ILE A 172 7.70 16.22 12.62
N ALA A 173 8.86 16.48 13.23
CA ALA A 173 9.01 17.07 14.55
C ALA A 173 8.83 18.59 14.59
N GLU A 174 8.89 19.26 13.44
CA GLU A 174 8.72 20.70 13.37
C GLU A 174 7.24 21.11 13.34
N PRO A 175 6.87 22.25 13.94
CA PRO A 175 5.51 22.79 13.81
C PRO A 175 5.21 23.06 12.34
N LEU A 176 4.05 22.60 11.86
CA LEU A 176 3.62 22.88 10.49
C LEU A 176 3.57 24.40 10.25
N PRO A 177 4.09 24.88 9.10
CA PRO A 177 3.99 26.30 8.77
C PRO A 177 2.51 26.71 8.71
N ASN A 178 2.14 27.74 9.48
CA ASN A 178 0.77 28.27 9.48
C ASN A 178 0.33 28.58 8.04
N GLU A 179 -0.82 28.04 7.63
CA GLU A 179 -1.50 28.42 6.38
C GLU A 179 -1.63 29.95 6.32
N ARG A 180 -1.21 30.54 5.20
CA ARG A 180 -1.45 31.95 4.86
C ARG A 180 -2.62 32.06 3.92
#